data_AF-A0A535RRL1-F1
#
_entry.id   AF-A0A535RRL1-F1
#
_cell.length_a   1.000
_cell.length_b   1.000
_cell.length_c   1.000
_cell.angle_alpha   90.00
_cell.angle_beta   90.00
_cell.angle_gamma   90.00
#
_symmetry.space_group_name_H-M   'P 1'
#
loop_
_entity.id
_entity.type
_entity.pdbx_description
1 polymer ?
#
loop_
_entity_poly.entity_id
_entity_poly.type
_entity_poly.pdbx_seq_one_letter_code
_entity_poly.pdbx_strand_id
1 'polypeptide(L)'
;MTATAPIKLTVKDYKSDYHNDWCPGCVRGDTPVVTADGLKNIRNVCVGENVLAHDGRFHVVTETMSHQHPAPMRRLVVWKRGEVLLTPDHPVYAITSANWPTSLGGEGDAVRDPKPTWIAAEKLRIGDLVATPVPEAALAGVRHTPEGRERLVMTQVFGTESYTDAHQLIEVVGNDEVEYDGMVYNLEVEGAHSYVTNVGALHNCGDFGILSSLQMSFAQLKLEPDKVAVFSGIGCSGKTPHYLKTYGFHTLHGRVLTVATGGRLVNNGVTVVALGGDGDGYGIGAGYFVNTGRRNLDFAYIVHNNGVYGLTKGQSSPTMSIGKKTKSMAEKAIQDGINPIGLAVASGYTFIARGYALDPKNLSKIITAAIEHKGSALVDVLQTCPTYNDLYTKEWYEGDDLPTKRSRLYSLEESGYDGVVKDPTNLEEVVAKKAQAVAKSYEVEPIPIGIYYKIDLPTYEERLAERMPEYAKTPLVEQDTFHRDISPLIEEMR
;
A
#
# COMPACT_ATOMS: atom_id res chain seq x y z
N MET A 1 33.52 19.53 -22.26
CA MET A 1 32.71 18.79 -21.28
C MET A 1 32.78 17.32 -21.67
N THR A 2 33.52 16.51 -20.94
CA THR A 2 33.55 15.06 -21.12
C THR A 2 32.17 14.52 -20.83
N ALA A 3 31.49 13.96 -21.85
CA ALA A 3 30.23 13.27 -21.66
C ALA A 3 30.47 12.10 -20.68
N THR A 4 30.07 12.29 -19.43
CA THR A 4 30.00 11.23 -18.44
C THR A 4 29.10 10.13 -18.99
N ALA A 5 29.60 8.89 -19.00
CA ALA A 5 28.79 7.75 -19.39
C ALA A 5 27.48 7.74 -18.59
N PRO A 6 26.33 7.41 -19.20
CA PRO A 6 25.05 7.47 -18.52
C PRO A 6 25.08 6.57 -17.28
N ILE A 7 24.83 7.15 -16.11
CA ILE A 7 24.78 6.43 -14.84
C ILE A 7 23.66 5.39 -14.95
N LYS A 8 24.01 4.11 -14.78
CA LYS A 8 23.04 3.01 -14.81
C LYS A 8 22.38 2.89 -13.45
N LEU A 9 21.33 3.68 -13.21
CA LEU A 9 20.53 3.63 -11.99
C LEU A 9 19.62 2.40 -11.99
N THR A 10 19.48 1.78 -10.82
CA THR A 10 18.70 0.57 -10.55
C THR A 10 17.85 0.78 -9.30
N VAL A 11 16.90 -0.13 -9.04
CA VAL A 11 16.05 -0.09 -7.82
C VAL A 11 16.91 0.02 -6.53
N LYS A 12 18.08 -0.63 -6.49
CA LYS A 12 18.98 -0.61 -5.33
C LYS A 12 19.49 0.79 -5.00
N ASP A 13 19.63 1.66 -5.98
CA ASP A 13 20.14 3.02 -5.80
C ASP A 13 19.13 3.94 -5.09
N TYR A 14 17.87 3.52 -5.00
CA TYR A 14 16.78 4.24 -4.31
C TYR A 14 16.38 3.60 -2.98
N LYS A 15 17.04 2.50 -2.57
CA LYS A 15 16.81 1.90 -1.26
C LYS A 15 17.59 2.67 -0.21
N SER A 16 16.88 3.17 0.80
CA SER A 16 17.52 3.84 1.93
C SER A 16 18.47 2.89 2.66
N ASP A 17 19.62 3.42 3.08
CA ASP A 17 20.55 2.72 3.97
C ASP A 17 20.07 2.79 5.43
N TYR A 18 19.06 3.62 5.73
CA TYR A 18 18.39 3.65 7.03
C TYR A 18 17.42 2.47 7.17
N HIS A 19 17.45 1.84 8.34
CA HIS A 19 16.63 0.69 8.66
C HIS A 19 15.13 0.99 8.57
N ASN A 20 14.36 0.02 8.07
CA ASN A 20 12.93 0.19 7.86
C ASN A 20 12.14 -0.03 9.14
N ASP A 21 12.24 0.90 10.11
CA ASP A 21 11.67 0.79 11.47
C ASP A 21 10.14 0.75 11.54
N TRP A 22 9.46 0.54 10.41
CA TRP A 22 8.01 0.68 10.29
C TRP A 22 7.26 -0.58 9.92
N CYS A 23 7.95 -1.65 9.52
CA CYS A 23 7.28 -2.90 9.19
C CYS A 23 6.27 -3.27 10.33
N PRO A 24 4.94 -3.21 10.08
CA PRO A 24 3.91 -3.37 11.11
C PRO A 24 3.63 -4.86 11.38
N GLY A 25 4.64 -5.68 11.17
CA GLY A 25 4.51 -7.11 11.04
C GLY A 25 5.86 -7.69 10.71
N CYS A 26 6.71 -7.81 11.72
CA CYS A 26 8.02 -8.42 11.54
C CYS A 26 8.19 -9.59 12.51
N VAL A 27 9.20 -10.40 12.26
CA VAL A 27 9.59 -11.53 13.10
C VAL A 27 11.05 -11.41 13.51
N ARG A 28 11.46 -12.11 14.58
CA ARG A 28 12.87 -12.18 14.96
C ARG A 28 13.70 -12.86 13.85
N GLY A 29 14.96 -12.46 13.68
CA GLY A 29 15.79 -12.90 12.55
C GLY A 29 16.14 -14.40 12.49
N ASP A 30 15.96 -15.14 13.57
CA ASP A 30 16.08 -16.60 13.62
C ASP A 30 14.78 -17.33 13.28
N THR A 31 13.70 -16.62 12.93
CA THR A 31 12.42 -17.23 12.57
C THR A 31 12.57 -18.07 11.30
N PRO A 32 12.31 -19.39 11.34
CA PRO A 32 12.37 -20.26 10.17
C PRO A 32 11.25 -19.96 9.18
N VAL A 33 11.60 -19.74 7.92
CA VAL A 33 10.70 -19.58 6.76
C VAL A 33 10.81 -20.81 5.88
N VAL A 34 9.67 -21.30 5.37
CA VAL A 34 9.61 -22.42 4.43
C VAL A 34 10.01 -21.93 3.04
N THR A 35 11.22 -22.26 2.61
CA THR A 35 11.73 -21.98 1.26
C THR A 35 11.64 -23.24 0.39
N ALA A 36 11.78 -23.09 -0.93
CA ALA A 36 11.82 -24.24 -1.85
C ALA A 36 12.98 -25.22 -1.53
N ASP A 37 14.07 -24.71 -0.92
CA ASP A 37 15.24 -25.48 -0.51
C ASP A 37 15.17 -25.97 0.95
N GLY A 38 14.02 -25.79 1.62
CA GLY A 38 13.79 -26.16 3.02
C GLY A 38 13.67 -24.98 3.97
N LEU A 39 13.75 -25.24 5.28
CA LEU A 39 13.64 -24.20 6.30
C LEU A 39 14.90 -23.32 6.32
N LYS A 40 14.69 -22.01 6.26
CA LYS A 40 15.76 -21.01 6.30
C LYS A 40 15.39 -19.89 7.26
N ASN A 41 16.32 -19.47 8.11
CA ASN A 41 16.09 -18.30 8.96
C ASN A 41 15.79 -17.08 8.09
N ILE A 42 14.76 -16.31 8.42
CA ILE A 42 14.29 -15.17 7.63
C ILE A 42 15.41 -14.16 7.31
N ARG A 43 16.35 -13.93 8.25
CA ARG A 43 17.48 -13.02 8.04
C ARG A 43 18.43 -13.44 6.92
N ASN A 44 18.37 -14.72 6.53
CA ASN A 44 19.22 -15.30 5.50
C ASN A 44 18.45 -15.48 4.18
N VAL A 45 17.13 -15.28 4.14
CA VAL A 45 16.33 -15.37 2.91
C VAL A 45 16.71 -14.21 1.99
N CYS A 46 16.89 -14.50 0.71
CA CYS A 46 17.36 -13.52 -0.28
C CYS A 46 16.29 -13.21 -1.34
N VAL A 47 16.34 -12.00 -1.90
CA VAL A 47 15.55 -11.64 -3.08
C VAL A 47 15.83 -12.62 -4.22
N GLY A 48 14.77 -13.11 -4.87
CA GLY A 48 14.83 -14.13 -5.92
C GLY A 48 14.64 -15.56 -5.44
N GLU A 49 14.71 -15.82 -4.14
CA GLU A 49 14.39 -17.13 -3.57
C GLU A 49 12.88 -17.37 -3.56
N ASN A 50 12.47 -18.65 -3.60
CA ASN A 50 11.07 -19.02 -3.55
C ASN A 50 10.66 -19.40 -2.12
N VAL A 51 9.60 -18.79 -1.61
CA VAL A 51 9.02 -19.10 -0.29
C VAL A 51 7.59 -19.60 -0.43
N LEU A 52 7.19 -20.53 0.44
CA LEU A 52 5.82 -21.03 0.48
C LEU A 52 4.92 -19.91 1.03
N ALA A 53 3.82 -19.62 0.35
CA ALA A 53 2.85 -18.62 0.78
C ALA A 53 1.54 -19.28 1.26
N HIS A 54 0.61 -18.47 1.80
CA HIS A 54 -0.65 -18.96 2.39
C HIS A 54 -1.56 -19.72 1.40
N ASP A 55 -1.36 -19.56 0.09
CA ASP A 55 -2.11 -20.25 -0.96
C ASP A 55 -1.56 -21.66 -1.28
N GLY A 56 -0.50 -22.09 -0.58
CA GLY A 56 0.13 -23.40 -0.76
C GLY A 56 1.10 -23.47 -1.94
N ARG A 57 1.41 -22.34 -2.57
CA ARG A 57 2.37 -22.24 -3.68
C ARG A 57 3.65 -21.56 -3.27
N PHE A 58 4.70 -21.84 -4.04
CA PHE A 58 5.99 -21.15 -3.91
C PHE A 58 6.00 -19.91 -4.79
N HIS A 59 6.38 -18.77 -4.19
CA HIS A 59 6.42 -17.47 -4.84
C HIS A 59 7.77 -16.80 -4.61
N VAL A 60 8.17 -15.95 -5.55
CA VAL A 60 9.46 -15.28 -5.54
C VAL A 60 9.47 -14.17 -4.49
N VAL A 61 10.48 -14.15 -3.63
CA VAL A 61 10.78 -13.04 -2.72
C VAL A 61 11.24 -11.85 -3.55
N THR A 62 10.47 -10.77 -3.55
CA THR A 62 10.79 -9.52 -4.27
C THR A 62 11.56 -8.55 -3.38
N GLU A 63 11.36 -8.62 -2.06
CA GLU A 63 12.04 -7.75 -1.10
C GLU A 63 12.31 -8.43 0.24
N THR A 64 13.46 -8.12 0.84
CA THR A 64 13.85 -8.54 2.19
C THR A 64 14.01 -7.30 3.05
N MET A 65 13.41 -7.29 4.24
CA MET A 65 13.36 -6.13 5.11
C MET A 65 13.93 -6.44 6.47
N SER A 66 14.61 -5.46 7.09
CA SER A 66 15.05 -5.57 8.48
C SER A 66 15.18 -4.21 9.16
N HIS A 67 14.91 -4.17 10.46
CA HIS A 67 14.97 -2.95 11.25
C HIS A 67 15.14 -3.17 12.75
N GLN A 68 15.55 -2.13 13.50
CA GLN A 68 15.71 -2.22 14.96
C GLN A 68 14.37 -2.00 15.66
N HIS A 69 13.95 -2.95 16.49
CA HIS A 69 12.68 -2.89 17.21
C HIS A 69 12.90 -2.89 18.73
N PRO A 70 12.90 -1.70 19.39
CA PRO A 70 13.03 -1.58 20.83
C PRO A 70 11.66 -1.52 21.53
N ALA A 71 10.81 -2.53 21.30
CA ALA A 71 9.46 -2.59 21.87
C ALA A 71 9.03 -4.05 22.11
N PRO A 72 8.04 -4.29 22.99
CA PRO A 72 7.56 -5.64 23.27
C PRO A 72 7.00 -6.34 22.03
N MET A 73 7.35 -7.62 21.89
CA MET A 73 6.86 -8.53 20.85
C MET A 73 5.94 -9.60 21.45
N ARG A 74 5.23 -10.34 20.59
CA ARG A 74 4.42 -11.49 20.97
C ARG A 74 5.21 -12.77 20.73
N ARG A 75 5.29 -13.63 21.74
CA ARG A 75 5.76 -15.01 21.61
C ARG A 75 4.56 -15.90 21.38
N LEU A 76 4.27 -16.18 20.11
CA LEU A 76 3.18 -17.06 19.70
C LEU A 76 3.68 -18.51 19.67
N VAL A 77 3.05 -19.37 20.45
CA VAL A 77 3.37 -20.81 20.54
C VAL A 77 2.21 -21.60 19.94
N VAL A 78 2.50 -22.42 18.94
CA VAL A 78 1.52 -23.28 18.27
C VAL A 78 1.89 -24.74 18.49
N TRP A 79 0.88 -25.55 18.83
CA TRP A 79 1.06 -26.94 19.23
C TRP A 79 1.85 -27.72 18.19
N LYS A 80 2.92 -28.41 18.62
CA LYS A 80 3.89 -29.17 17.76
C LYS A 80 4.63 -28.37 16.67
N ARG A 81 4.35 -27.08 16.50
CA ARG A 81 4.99 -26.21 15.50
C ARG A 81 6.06 -25.30 16.10
N GLY A 82 6.10 -25.20 17.43
CA GLY A 82 7.08 -24.42 18.17
C GLY A 82 6.59 -23.00 18.39
N GLU A 83 7.51 -22.04 18.40
CA GLU A 83 7.22 -20.63 18.63
C GLU A 83 7.75 -19.72 17.52
N VAL A 84 7.13 -18.56 17.38
CA VAL A 84 7.64 -17.41 16.65
C VAL A 84 7.53 -16.19 17.54
N LEU A 85 8.58 -15.35 17.51
CA LEU A 85 8.55 -14.03 18.11
C LEU A 85 8.24 -13.02 17.00
N LEU A 86 7.08 -12.37 17.08
CA LEU A 86 6.58 -11.44 16.07
C LEU A 86 6.01 -10.17 16.69
N THR A 87 6.00 -9.07 15.93
CA THR A 87 5.44 -7.80 16.42
C THR A 87 3.94 -7.96 16.74
N PRO A 88 3.38 -7.22 17.71
CA PRO A 88 1.98 -7.36 18.13
C PRO A 88 0.95 -7.26 17.00
N ASP A 89 1.25 -6.45 16.00
CA ASP A 89 0.43 -6.14 14.84
C ASP A 89 0.61 -7.11 13.66
N HIS A 90 1.59 -8.01 13.72
CA HIS A 90 1.90 -8.94 12.63
C HIS A 90 0.69 -9.82 12.32
N PRO A 91 0.12 -9.75 11.10
CA PRO A 91 -1.01 -10.59 10.74
C PRO A 91 -0.62 -12.06 10.57
N VAL A 92 -1.33 -12.93 11.28
CA VAL A 92 -1.22 -14.40 11.22
C VAL A 92 -2.50 -14.95 10.58
N TYR A 93 -2.37 -15.88 9.64
CA TYR A 93 -3.51 -16.53 9.01
C TYR A 93 -4.14 -17.52 10.00
N ALA A 94 -5.34 -17.23 10.52
CA ALA A 94 -5.91 -17.98 11.64
C ALA A 94 -7.45 -17.89 11.71
N ILE A 95 -8.04 -18.75 12.54
CA ILE A 95 -9.46 -18.81 12.90
C ILE A 95 -9.58 -18.57 14.40
N THR A 96 -10.33 -17.54 14.81
CA THR A 96 -10.61 -17.30 16.23
C THR A 96 -11.64 -18.28 16.77
N SER A 97 -11.51 -18.70 18.02
CA SER A 97 -12.47 -19.53 18.76
C SER A 97 -13.90 -18.94 18.79
N ALA A 98 -14.06 -17.62 18.69
CA ALA A 98 -15.37 -16.97 18.55
C ALA A 98 -16.11 -17.33 17.24
N ASN A 99 -15.38 -17.80 16.23
CA ASN A 99 -15.91 -18.23 14.94
C ASN A 99 -16.04 -19.76 14.85
N TRP A 100 -15.90 -20.48 15.97
CA TRP A 100 -16.19 -21.91 15.97
C TRP A 100 -17.68 -22.15 15.74
N PRO A 101 -18.05 -23.15 14.91
CA PRO A 101 -19.44 -23.55 14.78
C PRO A 101 -19.94 -24.02 16.16
N THR A 102 -20.94 -23.32 16.69
CA THR A 102 -21.49 -23.55 18.03
C THR A 102 -22.47 -24.73 18.12
N SER A 103 -22.71 -25.47 17.03
CA SER A 103 -23.62 -26.63 17.04
C SER A 103 -23.12 -27.78 16.14
N LEU A 104 -22.87 -28.92 16.78
CA LEU A 104 -23.02 -30.26 16.20
C LEU A 104 -24.39 -30.76 16.66
N GLY A 105 -25.47 -30.50 15.92
CA GLY A 105 -26.77 -31.07 16.28
C GLY A 105 -27.97 -30.31 15.71
N GLY A 106 -28.54 -30.87 14.66
CA GLY A 106 -29.79 -30.45 14.03
C GLY A 106 -29.70 -30.68 12.52
N GLU A 107 -30.37 -31.73 12.03
CA GLU A 107 -30.54 -31.94 10.59
C GLU A 107 -31.14 -30.67 9.96
N GLY A 108 -30.36 -29.94 9.17
CA GLY A 108 -30.85 -28.82 8.37
C GLY A 108 -29.89 -27.66 8.15
N ASP A 109 -28.96 -27.40 9.07
CA ASP A 109 -28.07 -26.23 8.94
C ASP A 109 -26.69 -26.65 8.42
N ALA A 110 -26.35 -26.21 7.20
CA ALA A 110 -25.03 -26.40 6.63
C ALA A 110 -23.98 -25.76 7.56
N VAL A 111 -23.14 -26.59 8.18
CA VAL A 111 -21.97 -26.15 8.95
C VAL A 111 -21.10 -25.30 8.02
N ARG A 112 -21.05 -23.99 8.25
CA ARG A 112 -20.09 -23.11 7.57
C ARG A 112 -18.70 -23.52 8.04
N ASP A 113 -17.91 -24.11 7.16
CA ASP A 113 -16.49 -24.34 7.37
C ASP A 113 -15.81 -22.97 7.60
N PRO A 114 -15.29 -22.67 8.81
CA PRO A 114 -14.75 -21.36 9.10
C PRO A 114 -13.46 -21.15 8.31
N LYS A 115 -13.48 -20.20 7.37
CA LYS A 115 -12.29 -19.82 6.60
C LYS A 115 -11.30 -19.04 7.48
N PRO A 116 -10.00 -19.34 7.42
CA PRO A 116 -9.00 -18.52 8.10
C PRO A 116 -8.98 -17.09 7.54
N THR A 117 -8.59 -16.14 8.38
CA THR A 117 -8.45 -14.72 8.04
C THR A 117 -7.18 -14.17 8.68
N TRP A 118 -6.74 -12.98 8.25
CA TRP A 118 -5.56 -12.32 8.81
C TRP A 118 -5.86 -11.66 10.16
N ILE A 119 -5.30 -12.22 11.24
CA ILE A 119 -5.51 -11.78 12.63
C ILE A 119 -4.18 -11.26 13.19
N ALA A 120 -4.18 -10.06 13.79
CA ALA A 120 -2.99 -9.53 14.43
C ALA A 120 -2.53 -10.45 15.57
N ALA A 121 -1.22 -10.66 15.70
CA ALA A 121 -0.63 -11.59 16.68
C ALA A 121 -1.12 -11.32 18.11
N GLU A 122 -1.25 -10.06 18.53
CA GLU A 122 -1.74 -9.69 19.87
C GLU A 122 -3.20 -10.08 20.14
N LYS A 123 -4.00 -10.33 19.09
CA LYS A 123 -5.43 -10.67 19.19
C LYS A 123 -5.67 -12.17 19.27
N LEU A 124 -4.69 -12.99 18.91
CA LEU A 124 -4.79 -14.44 19.05
C LEU A 124 -4.87 -14.84 20.53
N ARG A 125 -5.71 -15.83 20.81
CA ARG A 125 -5.92 -16.40 22.13
C ARG A 125 -5.58 -17.88 22.12
N ILE A 126 -5.29 -18.43 23.30
CA ILE A 126 -5.13 -19.87 23.46
C ILE A 126 -6.45 -20.55 23.02
N GLY A 127 -6.34 -21.57 22.18
CA GLY A 127 -7.48 -22.26 21.56
C GLY A 127 -7.88 -21.74 20.17
N ASP A 128 -7.35 -20.60 19.71
CA ASP A 128 -7.48 -20.19 18.31
C ASP A 128 -6.67 -21.13 17.40
N LEU A 129 -7.00 -21.22 16.12
CA LEU A 129 -6.35 -22.13 15.17
C LEU A 129 -5.54 -21.36 14.13
N VAL A 130 -4.24 -21.58 14.06
CA VAL A 130 -3.38 -21.05 12.99
C VAL A 130 -3.47 -21.96 11.77
N ALA A 131 -3.67 -21.35 10.59
CA ALA A 131 -3.76 -22.04 9.32
C ALA A 131 -2.40 -22.08 8.62
N THR A 132 -1.91 -23.30 8.38
CA THR A 132 -0.69 -23.58 7.63
C THR A 132 -1.07 -24.28 6.33
N PRO A 133 -0.72 -23.75 5.16
CA PRO A 133 -1.11 -24.38 3.90
C PRO A 133 -0.41 -25.73 3.70
N VAL A 134 -1.12 -26.66 3.09
CA VAL A 134 -0.52 -27.90 2.56
C VAL A 134 0.06 -27.56 1.18
N PRO A 135 1.36 -27.77 0.92
CA PRO A 135 1.95 -27.47 -0.37
C PRO A 135 1.22 -28.18 -1.51
N GLU A 136 0.93 -27.48 -2.61
CA GLU A 136 0.17 -28.03 -3.76
C GLU A 136 0.81 -29.31 -4.32
N ALA A 137 2.14 -29.39 -4.31
CA ALA A 137 2.90 -30.58 -4.71
C ALA A 137 2.58 -31.83 -3.86
N ALA A 138 2.19 -31.66 -2.59
CA ALA A 138 1.77 -32.75 -1.72
C ALA A 138 0.30 -33.17 -1.97
N LEU A 139 -0.52 -32.29 -2.56
CA LEU A 139 -1.92 -32.55 -2.91
C LEU A 139 -2.07 -33.28 -4.26
N ALA A 140 -1.11 -33.13 -5.19
CA ALA A 140 -1.15 -33.68 -6.55
C ALA A 140 -1.20 -35.23 -6.65
N GLY A 141 -1.03 -35.96 -5.54
CA GLY A 141 -1.07 -37.43 -5.48
C GLY A 141 -2.31 -38.04 -4.79
N VAL A 142 -3.21 -37.22 -4.25
CA VAL A 142 -4.37 -37.69 -3.48
C VAL A 142 -5.54 -37.96 -4.43
N ARG A 143 -5.89 -39.23 -4.65
CA ARG A 143 -7.10 -39.60 -5.44
C ARG A 143 -8.35 -39.22 -4.65
N HIS A 144 -9.08 -38.21 -5.12
CA HIS A 144 -10.41 -37.90 -4.62
C HIS A 144 -11.40 -38.99 -5.04
N THR A 145 -11.90 -39.79 -4.09
CA THR A 145 -13.06 -40.65 -4.32
C THR A 145 -14.35 -39.86 -3.99
N PRO A 146 -15.44 -40.03 -4.76
CA PRO A 146 -16.71 -39.31 -4.53
C PRO A 146 -17.36 -39.59 -3.17
N GLU A 147 -17.01 -40.72 -2.54
CA GLU A 147 -17.50 -41.17 -1.22
C GLU A 147 -16.70 -40.56 -0.05
N GLY A 148 -15.63 -39.80 -0.32
CA GLY A 148 -14.79 -39.14 0.69
C GLY A 148 -15.29 -37.77 1.17
N ARG A 149 -16.46 -37.31 0.70
CA ARG A 149 -17.05 -36.01 1.09
C ARG A 149 -17.57 -35.96 2.53
N GLU A 150 -17.62 -37.09 3.23
CA GLU A 150 -18.04 -37.19 4.64
C GLU A 150 -16.90 -37.69 5.53
N ARG A 151 -15.82 -36.92 5.70
CA ARG A 151 -14.98 -37.02 6.92
C ARG A 151 -14.00 -35.85 7.03
N LEU A 152 -14.52 -34.71 7.45
CA LEU A 152 -13.79 -33.81 8.33
C LEU A 152 -14.67 -33.56 9.54
N VAL A 153 -14.82 -34.63 10.33
CA VAL A 153 -15.46 -34.57 11.64
C VAL A 153 -14.50 -33.78 12.54
N MET A 154 -14.93 -32.57 12.94
CA MET A 154 -14.42 -31.83 14.09
C MET A 154 -14.25 -32.82 15.25
N THR A 155 -13.03 -33.28 15.47
CA THR A 155 -12.75 -34.18 16.58
C THR A 155 -12.54 -33.29 17.79
N GLN A 156 -13.62 -32.99 18.51
CA GLN A 156 -13.54 -32.49 19.88
C GLN A 156 -12.79 -33.52 20.73
N VAL A 157 -11.52 -33.28 21.04
CA VAL A 157 -10.88 -33.51 22.36
C VAL A 157 -9.56 -32.74 22.33
N PHE A 158 -9.39 -31.76 23.22
CA PHE A 158 -8.12 -31.15 23.66
C PHE A 158 -6.84 -31.71 22.99
N GLY A 159 -6.24 -30.97 22.04
CA GLY A 159 -4.95 -31.30 21.42
C GLY A 159 -4.98 -31.98 20.03
N THR A 160 -5.71 -31.42 19.05
CA THR A 160 -5.88 -32.05 17.72
C THR A 160 -5.56 -31.12 16.55
N GLU A 161 -4.68 -31.58 15.63
CA GLU A 161 -4.58 -31.07 14.26
C GLU A 161 -5.93 -31.27 13.54
N SER A 162 -6.45 -30.23 12.92
CA SER A 162 -7.63 -30.29 12.02
C SER A 162 -7.21 -29.89 10.60
N TYR A 163 -7.92 -30.31 9.57
CA TYR A 163 -7.57 -30.04 8.18
C TYR A 163 -8.75 -29.39 7.46
N THR A 164 -8.49 -28.48 6.54
CA THR A 164 -9.40 -28.17 5.43
C THR A 164 -8.80 -28.80 4.16
N ASP A 165 -9.47 -28.67 3.01
CA ASP A 165 -8.94 -29.17 1.72
C ASP A 165 -7.57 -28.55 1.34
N ALA A 166 -7.19 -27.41 1.94
CA ALA A 166 -5.96 -26.67 1.60
C ALA A 166 -5.06 -26.30 2.79
N HIS A 167 -5.55 -26.35 4.04
CA HIS A 167 -4.81 -25.87 5.22
C HIS A 167 -4.87 -26.86 6.38
N GLN A 168 -3.75 -27.01 7.07
CA GLN A 168 -3.68 -27.58 8.41
C GLN A 168 -4.00 -26.50 9.44
N LEU A 169 -4.96 -26.77 10.31
CA LEU A 169 -5.38 -25.92 11.41
C LEU A 169 -4.80 -26.45 12.70
N ILE A 170 -4.00 -25.61 13.37
CA ILE A 170 -3.20 -26.03 14.52
C ILE A 170 -3.41 -25.03 15.67
N GLU A 171 -3.65 -25.57 16.85
CA GLU A 171 -4.03 -24.80 18.04
C GLU A 171 -2.90 -23.90 18.55
N VAL A 172 -3.25 -22.63 18.83
CA VAL A 172 -2.45 -21.70 19.61
C VAL A 172 -2.47 -22.15 21.07
N VAL A 173 -1.31 -22.46 21.63
CA VAL A 173 -1.14 -22.92 23.02
C VAL A 173 -0.45 -21.89 23.91
N GLY A 174 0.05 -20.81 23.33
CA GLY A 174 0.65 -19.69 24.07
C GLY A 174 0.71 -18.43 23.23
N ASN A 175 0.56 -17.28 23.87
CA ASN A 175 0.73 -15.98 23.24
C ASN A 175 1.08 -14.98 24.35
N ASP A 176 2.37 -14.84 24.64
CA ASP A 176 2.86 -13.99 25.73
C ASP A 176 3.52 -12.72 25.18
N GLU A 177 3.51 -11.64 25.96
CA GLU A 177 4.31 -10.46 25.66
C GLU A 177 5.75 -10.69 26.12
N VAL A 178 6.72 -10.30 25.30
CA VAL A 178 8.14 -10.45 25.59
C VAL A 178 8.84 -9.15 25.24
N GLU A 179 9.54 -8.57 26.21
CA GLU A 179 10.42 -7.42 25.99
C GLU A 179 11.46 -7.77 24.93
N TYR A 180 11.61 -6.89 23.95
CA TYR A 180 12.52 -7.11 22.83
C TYR A 180 13.23 -5.82 22.45
N ASP A 181 14.54 -5.94 22.24
CA ASP A 181 15.39 -4.91 21.68
C ASP A 181 16.39 -5.58 20.74
N GLY A 182 16.11 -5.51 19.44
CA GLY A 182 16.93 -6.16 18.43
C GLY A 182 16.41 -5.99 17.01
N MET A 183 17.09 -6.63 16.06
CA MET A 183 16.69 -6.61 14.66
C MET A 183 15.49 -7.53 14.42
N VAL A 184 14.46 -7.02 13.75
CA VAL A 184 13.34 -7.79 13.21
C VAL A 184 13.37 -7.79 11.69
N TYR A 185 12.68 -8.74 11.07
CA TYR A 185 12.76 -9.04 9.65
C TYR A 185 11.39 -9.31 9.05
N ASN A 186 11.26 -9.06 7.75
CA ASN A 186 10.06 -9.38 6.98
C ASN A 186 10.38 -9.62 5.49
N LEU A 187 9.47 -10.22 4.72
CA LEU A 187 9.68 -10.55 3.30
C LEU A 187 8.50 -10.11 2.44
N GLU A 188 8.73 -9.38 1.37
CA GLU A 188 7.73 -9.16 0.32
C GLU A 188 7.81 -10.29 -0.70
N VAL A 189 6.65 -10.83 -1.05
CA VAL A 189 6.52 -12.04 -1.87
C VAL A 189 5.56 -11.75 -3.02
N GLU A 190 6.04 -11.99 -4.26
CA GLU A 190 5.30 -11.69 -5.49
C GLU A 190 3.93 -12.35 -5.50
N GLY A 191 2.87 -11.57 -5.75
CA GLY A 191 1.50 -12.04 -5.89
C GLY A 191 0.86 -12.50 -4.58
N ALA A 192 1.56 -13.26 -3.74
CA ALA A 192 0.98 -13.85 -2.53
C ALA A 192 1.08 -12.97 -1.27
N HIS A 193 2.03 -12.03 -1.21
CA HIS A 193 2.21 -11.04 -0.13
C HIS A 193 2.25 -11.65 1.28
N SER A 194 2.68 -12.90 1.34
CA SER A 194 2.72 -13.72 2.54
C SER A 194 3.78 -14.79 2.41
N TYR A 195 4.24 -15.29 3.55
CA TYR A 195 5.18 -16.39 3.63
C TYR A 195 4.84 -17.27 4.83
N VAL A 196 5.22 -18.54 4.75
CA VAL A 196 4.95 -19.53 5.78
C VAL A 196 6.18 -19.68 6.66
N THR A 197 5.99 -19.50 7.96
CA THR A 197 6.98 -19.84 8.98
C THR A 197 6.82 -21.28 9.46
N ASN A 198 7.66 -21.75 10.37
CA ASN A 198 7.43 -23.02 11.06
C ASN A 198 6.09 -23.06 11.82
N VAL A 199 5.49 -21.90 12.13
CA VAL A 199 4.34 -21.75 13.03
C VAL A 199 3.04 -21.48 12.29
N GLY A 200 3.11 -20.82 11.14
CA GLY A 200 1.95 -20.47 10.30
C GLY A 200 2.27 -19.45 9.22
N ALA A 201 1.27 -19.14 8.40
CA ALA A 201 1.38 -18.11 7.36
C ALA A 201 1.26 -16.69 7.97
N LEU A 202 2.12 -15.80 7.49
CA LEU A 202 2.23 -14.40 7.88
C LEU A 202 2.06 -13.48 6.66
N HIS A 203 1.57 -12.24 6.84
CA HIS A 203 1.26 -11.30 5.73
C HIS A 203 1.90 -9.92 5.87
N ASN A 204 2.16 -9.27 4.74
CA ASN A 204 2.78 -7.95 4.65
C ASN A 204 1.80 -6.77 4.54
N CYS A 205 2.29 -5.55 4.77
CA CYS A 205 1.50 -4.34 4.55
C CYS A 205 1.46 -3.97 3.06
N GLY A 206 0.30 -3.52 2.55
CA GLY A 206 0.17 -3.06 1.16
C GLY A 206 1.09 -1.87 0.82
N ASP A 207 1.49 -1.08 1.80
CA ASP A 207 2.38 0.05 1.56
C ASP A 207 3.76 -0.34 0.96
N PHE A 208 4.22 -1.59 1.13
CA PHE A 208 5.45 -2.07 0.49
C PHE A 208 5.34 -2.09 -1.03
N GLY A 209 4.20 -2.52 -1.55
CA GLY A 209 3.94 -2.48 -2.99
C GLY A 209 4.08 -1.06 -3.56
N ILE A 210 3.63 -0.05 -2.81
CA ILE A 210 3.78 1.36 -3.18
C ILE A 210 5.25 1.80 -3.14
N LEU A 211 5.99 1.44 -2.09
CA LEU A 211 7.42 1.73 -1.96
C LEU A 211 8.22 1.11 -3.11
N SER A 212 8.02 -0.18 -3.40
CA SER A 212 8.71 -0.86 -4.49
C SER A 212 8.34 -0.24 -5.84
N SER A 213 7.06 0.12 -6.07
CA SER A 213 6.65 0.82 -7.29
C SER A 213 7.31 2.19 -7.45
N LEU A 214 7.47 2.98 -6.38
CA LEU A 214 8.20 4.25 -6.42
C LEU A 214 9.66 4.04 -6.82
N GLN A 215 10.36 3.09 -6.19
CA GLN A 215 11.76 2.77 -6.52
C GLN A 215 11.91 2.29 -7.97
N MET A 216 10.96 1.48 -8.47
CA MET A 216 10.92 1.05 -9.87
C MET A 216 10.69 2.23 -10.82
N SER A 217 9.77 3.14 -10.50
CA SER A 217 9.51 4.33 -11.32
C SER A 217 10.72 5.25 -11.39
N PHE A 218 11.39 5.52 -10.26
CA PHE A 218 12.61 6.33 -10.26
C PHE A 218 13.73 5.69 -11.08
N ALA A 219 13.92 4.37 -10.96
CA ALA A 219 14.89 3.63 -11.77
C ALA A 219 14.56 3.66 -13.27
N GLN A 220 13.29 3.50 -13.63
CA GLN A 220 12.82 3.57 -15.02
C GLN A 220 13.07 4.96 -15.63
N LEU A 221 12.81 6.01 -14.86
CA LEU A 221 13.02 7.41 -15.24
C LEU A 221 14.49 7.85 -15.16
N LYS A 222 15.36 7.03 -14.55
CA LYS A 222 16.78 7.33 -14.33
C LYS A 222 16.97 8.66 -13.59
N LEU A 223 16.14 8.90 -12.58
CA LEU A 223 16.23 10.12 -11.78
C LEU A 223 17.40 10.03 -10.81
N GLU A 224 18.37 10.93 -10.93
CA GLU A 224 19.45 10.98 -9.94
C GLU A 224 18.86 11.18 -8.53
N PRO A 225 19.22 10.36 -7.52
CA PRO A 225 18.69 10.46 -6.15
C PRO A 225 18.66 11.87 -5.55
N ASP A 226 19.69 12.68 -5.81
CA ASP A 226 19.81 14.07 -5.36
C ASP A 226 18.97 15.07 -6.17
N LYS A 227 18.28 14.60 -7.22
CA LYS A 227 17.31 15.35 -8.02
C LYS A 227 15.86 14.97 -7.72
N VAL A 228 15.62 14.13 -6.70
CA VAL A 228 14.27 13.75 -6.26
C VAL A 228 14.04 14.24 -4.83
N ALA A 229 12.92 14.95 -4.64
CA ALA A 229 12.44 15.40 -3.34
C ALA A 229 11.07 14.77 -3.04
N VAL A 230 11.02 13.95 -1.98
CA VAL A 230 9.82 13.22 -1.55
C VAL A 230 9.30 13.85 -0.27
N PHE A 231 8.08 14.36 -0.32
CA PHE A 231 7.38 14.98 0.81
C PHE A 231 6.31 14.03 1.31
N SER A 232 6.12 13.93 2.63
CA SER A 232 5.05 13.11 3.20
C SER A 232 4.31 13.80 4.35
N GLY A 233 3.06 13.38 4.55
CA GLY A 233 2.25 13.75 5.72
C GLY A 233 2.51 12.85 6.92
N ILE A 234 1.54 12.71 7.82
CA ILE A 234 1.63 11.83 8.99
C ILE A 234 0.69 10.63 8.81
N GLY A 235 1.23 9.43 9.05
CA GLY A 235 0.52 8.16 8.96
C GLY A 235 1.51 7.02 8.74
N CYS A 236 1.01 5.79 8.57
CA CYS A 236 1.84 4.68 8.11
C CYS A 236 2.49 5.06 6.77
N SER A 237 1.68 5.48 5.81
CA SER A 237 2.10 6.06 4.53
C SER A 237 3.10 7.22 4.65
N GLY A 238 2.97 8.05 5.70
CA GLY A 238 3.83 9.19 5.98
C GLY A 238 5.31 8.84 6.15
N LYS A 239 5.62 7.59 6.52
CA LYS A 239 7.00 7.16 6.75
C LYS A 239 7.78 6.81 5.47
N THR A 240 7.10 6.70 4.33
CA THR A 240 7.71 6.27 3.06
C THR A 240 9.01 7.01 2.68
N PRO A 241 9.16 8.34 2.86
CA PRO A 241 10.42 9.02 2.51
C PRO A 241 11.65 8.55 3.29
N HIS A 242 11.48 7.97 4.48
CA HIS A 242 12.60 7.42 5.26
C HIS A 242 13.22 6.17 4.59
N TYR A 243 12.47 5.53 3.68
CA TYR A 243 12.83 4.29 2.99
C TYR A 243 13.27 4.50 1.55
N LEU A 244 13.30 5.76 1.11
CA LEU A 244 13.80 6.16 -0.19
C LEU A 244 15.16 6.86 -0.01
N LYS A 245 16.16 6.43 -0.78
CA LYS A 245 17.45 7.11 -0.86
C LYS A 245 17.32 8.32 -1.79
N THR A 246 16.64 9.34 -1.32
CA THR A 246 16.40 10.63 -1.99
C THR A 246 16.35 11.75 -0.95
N TYR A 247 16.11 13.00 -1.33
CA TYR A 247 15.73 14.01 -0.32
C TYR A 247 14.34 13.70 0.21
N GLY A 248 14.21 13.55 1.53
CA GLY A 248 12.95 13.24 2.21
C GLY A 248 12.52 14.33 3.19
N PHE A 249 11.25 14.73 3.15
CA PHE A 249 10.63 15.67 4.09
C PHE A 249 9.38 15.06 4.71
N HIS A 250 9.48 14.59 5.96
CA HIS A 250 8.34 14.12 6.75
C HIS A 250 7.72 15.30 7.50
N THR A 251 6.53 15.72 7.08
CA THR A 251 5.94 17.01 7.46
C THR A 251 4.93 16.89 8.62
N LEU A 252 3.90 17.74 8.63
CA LEU A 252 2.78 17.69 9.58
C LEU A 252 1.56 17.03 8.94
N HIS A 253 0.67 16.51 9.78
CA HIS A 253 -0.53 15.81 9.33
C HIS A 253 -1.39 16.70 8.42
N GLY A 254 -1.63 16.24 7.19
CA GLY A 254 -2.39 16.94 6.14
C GLY A 254 -1.72 18.18 5.58
N ARG A 255 -0.42 18.39 5.81
CA ARG A 255 0.32 19.58 5.32
C ARG A 255 1.25 19.28 4.15
N VAL A 256 1.40 18.01 3.77
CA VAL A 256 2.31 17.57 2.72
C VAL A 256 2.19 18.36 1.42
N LEU A 257 0.97 18.58 0.93
CA LEU A 257 0.73 19.30 -0.33
C LEU A 257 1.14 20.77 -0.27
N THR A 258 1.02 21.40 0.90
CA THR A 258 1.47 22.78 1.11
C THR A 258 2.99 22.87 1.08
N VAL A 259 3.65 21.95 1.78
CA VAL A 259 5.13 21.91 1.84
C VAL A 259 5.71 21.55 0.47
N ALA A 260 5.14 20.55 -0.21
CA ALA A 260 5.53 20.15 -1.56
C ALA A 260 5.35 21.29 -2.58
N THR A 261 4.26 22.07 -2.47
CA THR A 261 4.05 23.28 -3.29
C THR A 261 5.19 24.27 -3.11
N GLY A 262 5.58 24.56 -1.86
CA GLY A 262 6.71 25.45 -1.57
C GLY A 262 8.03 24.90 -2.13
N GLY A 263 8.31 23.61 -1.91
CA GLY A 263 9.49 22.94 -2.43
C GLY A 263 9.59 23.03 -3.96
N ARG A 264 8.48 22.76 -4.66
CA ARG A 264 8.41 22.81 -6.11
C ARG A 264 8.62 24.22 -6.67
N LEU A 265 8.03 25.24 -6.03
CA LEU A 265 8.18 26.64 -6.46
C LEU A 265 9.57 27.21 -6.16
N VAL A 266 10.24 26.75 -5.10
CA VAL A 266 11.57 27.28 -4.77
C VAL A 266 12.66 26.63 -5.63
N ASN A 267 12.52 25.35 -5.94
CA ASN A 267 13.47 24.60 -6.75
C ASN A 267 12.74 23.80 -7.84
N ASN A 268 12.61 24.41 -9.01
CA ASN A 268 11.96 23.77 -10.16
C ASN A 268 12.88 22.76 -10.91
N GLY A 269 14.13 22.60 -10.46
CA GLY A 269 15.10 21.65 -11.02
C GLY A 269 15.07 20.25 -10.39
N VAL A 270 14.23 20.03 -9.37
CA VAL A 270 14.03 18.70 -8.75
C VAL A 270 12.66 18.12 -9.08
N THR A 271 12.60 16.80 -9.22
CA THR A 271 11.35 16.05 -9.28
C THR A 271 10.73 16.02 -7.90
N VAL A 272 9.48 16.49 -7.78
CA VAL A 272 8.74 16.53 -6.52
C VAL A 272 7.68 15.44 -6.52
N VAL A 273 7.70 14.62 -5.46
CA VAL A 273 6.67 13.60 -5.20
C VAL A 273 6.11 13.81 -3.80
N ALA A 274 4.80 13.89 -3.67
CA ALA A 274 4.10 13.98 -2.40
C ALA A 274 3.43 12.63 -2.08
N LEU A 275 3.46 12.22 -0.82
CA LEU A 275 2.91 10.96 -0.32
C LEU A 275 2.00 11.22 0.89
N GLY A 276 0.85 10.55 0.97
CA GLY A 276 -0.04 10.68 2.11
C GLY A 276 -1.00 9.51 2.23
N GLY A 277 -1.57 9.31 3.41
CA GLY A 277 -2.70 8.40 3.59
C GLY A 277 -4.00 9.05 3.13
N ASP A 278 -5.02 8.26 2.87
CA ASP A 278 -6.39 8.75 2.65
C ASP A 278 -6.87 9.71 3.76
N GLY A 279 -6.61 9.41 5.03
CA GLY A 279 -6.92 10.30 6.16
C GLY A 279 -6.09 11.59 6.20
N ASP A 280 -4.82 11.51 5.80
CA ASP A 280 -3.91 12.67 5.72
C ASP A 280 -4.31 13.62 4.59
N GLY A 281 -4.53 13.06 3.39
CA GLY A 281 -4.85 13.82 2.18
C GLY A 281 -6.30 14.27 2.07
N TYR A 282 -7.23 13.35 2.30
CA TYR A 282 -8.66 13.58 2.11
C TYR A 282 -9.40 13.96 3.40
N GLY A 283 -8.77 13.80 4.56
CA GLY A 283 -9.31 14.21 5.85
C GLY A 283 -8.84 15.63 6.19
N ILE A 284 -7.84 15.73 7.06
CA ILE A 284 -7.29 17.02 7.50
C ILE A 284 -6.65 17.82 6.35
N GLY A 285 -6.16 17.15 5.31
CA GLY A 285 -5.52 17.75 4.13
C GLY A 285 -6.47 18.22 3.04
N ALA A 286 -7.78 17.98 3.15
CA ALA A 286 -8.74 18.16 2.06
C ALA A 286 -8.73 19.58 1.45
N GLY A 287 -8.58 20.61 2.30
CA GLY A 287 -8.49 22.00 1.84
C GLY A 287 -7.27 22.23 0.94
N TYR A 288 -6.13 21.60 1.24
CA TYR A 288 -4.93 21.72 0.41
C TYR A 288 -5.02 20.86 -0.84
N PHE A 289 -5.64 19.68 -0.75
CA PHE A 289 -5.95 18.83 -1.91
C PHE A 289 -6.70 19.60 -2.99
N VAL A 290 -7.80 20.27 -2.61
CA VAL A 290 -8.58 21.08 -3.56
C VAL A 290 -7.74 22.18 -4.18
N ASN A 291 -6.92 22.87 -3.37
CA ASN A 291 -6.11 23.98 -3.87
C ASN A 291 -4.87 23.55 -4.68
N THR A 292 -4.39 22.31 -4.53
CA THR A 292 -3.35 21.74 -5.39
C THR A 292 -3.87 21.57 -6.81
N GLY A 293 -5.03 20.93 -6.99
CA GLY A 293 -5.67 20.79 -8.30
C GLY A 293 -5.88 22.14 -9.00
N ARG A 294 -6.35 23.15 -8.27
CA ARG A 294 -6.57 24.51 -8.81
C ARG A 294 -5.29 25.19 -9.32
N ARG A 295 -4.15 24.95 -8.67
CA ARG A 295 -2.89 25.59 -9.02
C ARG A 295 -2.20 24.90 -10.18
N ASN A 296 -2.33 23.58 -10.29
CA ASN A 296 -1.67 22.77 -11.33
C ASN A 296 -0.13 22.90 -11.30
N LEU A 297 0.49 22.65 -10.14
CA LEU A 297 1.95 22.56 -10.04
C LEU A 297 2.47 21.23 -10.60
N ASP A 298 3.69 21.23 -11.14
CA ASP A 298 4.38 20.05 -11.71
C ASP A 298 4.89 19.11 -10.60
N PHE A 299 3.99 18.32 -10.01
CA PHE A 299 4.33 17.26 -9.08
C PHE A 299 3.26 16.15 -9.02
N ALA A 300 3.69 14.95 -8.61
CA ALA A 300 2.81 13.81 -8.38
C ALA A 300 2.44 13.66 -6.90
N TYR A 301 1.17 13.39 -6.62
CA TYR A 301 0.64 13.05 -5.30
C TYR A 301 0.12 11.62 -5.28
N ILE A 302 0.78 10.75 -4.50
CA ILE A 302 0.42 9.34 -4.37
C ILE A 302 -0.28 9.15 -3.02
N VAL A 303 -1.54 8.70 -3.08
CA VAL A 303 -2.36 8.49 -1.88
C VAL A 303 -2.47 7.01 -1.58
N HIS A 304 -2.12 6.67 -0.35
CA HIS A 304 -2.21 5.32 0.20
C HIS A 304 -3.63 5.13 0.78
N ASN A 305 -4.53 4.56 0.00
CA ASN A 305 -5.95 4.44 0.33
C ASN A 305 -6.28 3.05 0.88
N ASN A 306 -6.31 2.94 2.22
CA ASN A 306 -6.60 1.69 2.93
C ASN A 306 -7.91 1.72 3.73
N GLY A 307 -8.67 2.82 3.67
CA GLY A 307 -9.95 2.98 4.35
C GLY A 307 -9.85 3.26 5.86
N VAL A 308 -8.64 3.34 6.43
CA VAL A 308 -8.47 3.48 7.89
C VAL A 308 -7.27 4.34 8.30
N TYR A 309 -7.37 5.01 9.45
CA TYR A 309 -6.22 5.62 10.09
C TYR A 309 -5.36 4.55 10.80
N GLY A 310 -4.54 3.83 10.02
CA GLY A 310 -3.76 2.69 10.52
C GLY A 310 -2.82 3.04 11.68
N LEU A 311 -2.06 4.13 11.57
CA LEU A 311 -1.08 4.52 12.61
C LEU A 311 -1.73 4.83 13.96
N THR A 312 -2.98 5.28 13.96
CA THR A 312 -3.72 5.63 15.17
C THR A 312 -4.67 4.53 15.64
N LYS A 313 -4.47 3.29 15.17
CA LYS A 313 -5.21 2.07 15.55
C LYS A 313 -6.56 1.85 14.85
N GLY A 314 -6.73 2.29 13.61
CA GLY A 314 -7.77 1.77 12.71
C GLY A 314 -9.12 2.49 12.75
N GLN A 315 -9.15 3.78 13.05
CA GLN A 315 -10.37 4.60 12.89
C GLN A 315 -10.79 4.67 11.41
N SER A 316 -12.08 4.86 11.14
CA SER A 316 -12.62 5.05 9.79
C SER A 316 -11.95 6.24 9.09
N SER A 317 -11.36 6.04 7.90
CA SER A 317 -10.87 7.14 7.07
C SER A 317 -12.01 7.78 6.25
N PRO A 318 -11.76 8.92 5.57
CA PRO A 318 -12.73 9.57 4.68
C PRO A 318 -13.12 8.76 3.43
N THR A 319 -12.47 7.63 3.14
CA THR A 319 -12.80 6.76 1.99
C THR A 319 -13.63 5.53 2.39
N MET A 320 -13.80 5.29 3.69
CA MET A 320 -14.68 4.23 4.20
C MET A 320 -16.14 4.59 3.93
N SER A 321 -16.89 3.66 3.32
CA SER A 321 -18.31 3.88 3.03
C SER A 321 -19.19 3.80 4.29
N ILE A 322 -20.32 4.50 4.25
CA ILE A 322 -21.31 4.48 5.34
C ILE A 322 -21.77 3.05 5.67
N GLY A 323 -22.00 2.78 6.96
CA GLY A 323 -22.51 1.50 7.45
C GLY A 323 -21.47 0.37 7.51
N LYS A 324 -20.28 0.57 6.96
CA LYS A 324 -19.16 -0.37 7.08
C LYS A 324 -18.56 -0.32 8.47
N LYS A 325 -18.08 -1.46 8.96
CA LYS A 325 -17.40 -1.60 10.26
C LYS A 325 -16.26 -2.59 10.08
N THR A 326 -15.04 -2.13 10.23
CA THR A 326 -13.87 -3.00 10.29
C THR A 326 -13.74 -3.63 11.68
N LYS A 327 -12.91 -4.66 11.82
CA LYS A 327 -12.57 -5.28 13.11
C LYS A 327 -11.94 -4.34 14.13
N SER A 328 -11.44 -3.18 13.70
CA SER A 328 -10.82 -2.18 14.57
C SER A 328 -11.78 -1.09 15.02
N MET A 329 -12.91 -0.91 14.32
CA MET A 329 -13.92 0.07 14.65
C MET A 329 -14.86 -0.45 15.75
N ALA A 330 -15.17 0.40 16.74
CA ALA A 330 -16.17 0.07 17.76
C ALA A 330 -17.59 0.04 17.17
N GLU A 331 -17.89 1.00 16.30
CA GLU A 331 -19.20 1.20 15.68
C GLU A 331 -19.08 1.30 14.15
N LYS A 332 -20.21 1.24 13.45
CA LYS A 332 -20.23 1.41 11.99
C LYS A 332 -19.89 2.86 11.62
N ALA A 333 -19.28 3.06 10.45
CA ALA A 333 -19.11 4.38 9.85
C ALA A 333 -20.49 5.05 9.71
N ILE A 334 -20.60 6.28 10.21
CA ILE A 334 -21.84 7.08 10.17
C ILE A 334 -21.82 8.15 9.08
N GLN A 335 -20.68 8.32 8.41
CA GLN A 335 -20.49 9.24 7.29
C GLN A 335 -20.24 8.42 6.04
N ASP A 336 -20.64 8.97 4.89
CA ASP A 336 -20.32 8.35 3.62
C ASP A 336 -18.89 8.67 3.20
N GLY A 337 -18.30 7.74 2.44
CA GLY A 337 -16.95 7.89 1.93
C GLY A 337 -16.93 8.89 0.77
N ILE A 338 -15.89 9.71 0.70
CA ILE A 338 -15.68 10.53 -0.49
C ILE A 338 -15.19 9.66 -1.65
N ASN A 339 -15.44 10.12 -2.88
CA ASN A 339 -14.83 9.54 -4.08
C ASN A 339 -13.59 10.38 -4.45
N PRO A 340 -12.35 9.85 -4.27
CA PRO A 340 -11.14 10.62 -4.52
C PRO A 340 -10.98 11.10 -5.96
N ILE A 341 -11.32 10.25 -6.93
CA ILE A 341 -11.21 10.56 -8.35
C ILE A 341 -12.22 11.64 -8.73
N GLY A 342 -13.47 11.52 -8.26
CA GLY A 342 -14.50 12.55 -8.44
C GLY A 342 -14.09 13.89 -7.83
N LEU A 343 -13.53 13.88 -6.60
CA LEU A 343 -13.03 15.08 -5.94
C LEU A 343 -11.85 15.69 -6.70
N ALA A 344 -10.95 14.89 -7.27
CA ALA A 344 -9.82 15.35 -8.06
C ALA A 344 -10.25 16.04 -9.36
N VAL A 345 -11.22 15.46 -10.08
CA VAL A 345 -11.83 16.07 -11.27
C VAL A 345 -12.44 17.42 -10.92
N ALA A 346 -13.21 17.48 -9.83
CA ALA A 346 -13.83 18.72 -9.36
C ALA A 346 -12.80 19.77 -8.90
N SER A 347 -11.67 19.33 -8.34
CA SER A 347 -10.59 20.20 -7.85
C SER A 347 -9.69 20.72 -8.97
N GLY A 348 -9.74 20.15 -10.17
CA GLY A 348 -8.97 20.59 -11.33
C GLY A 348 -7.63 19.90 -11.53
N TYR A 349 -7.42 18.71 -10.96
CA TYR A 349 -6.22 17.91 -11.27
C TYR A 349 -6.17 17.59 -12.77
N THR A 350 -4.97 17.65 -13.34
CA THR A 350 -4.73 17.48 -14.79
C THR A 350 -4.27 16.08 -15.16
N PHE A 351 -3.86 15.29 -14.18
CA PHE A 351 -3.64 13.85 -14.32
C PHE A 351 -4.29 13.16 -13.13
N ILE A 352 -5.12 12.15 -13.40
CA ILE A 352 -5.87 11.43 -12.38
C ILE A 352 -5.83 9.94 -12.71
N ALA A 353 -5.32 9.13 -11.78
CA ALA A 353 -5.24 7.69 -11.93
C ALA A 353 -5.59 6.97 -10.63
N ARG A 354 -5.97 5.69 -10.75
CA ARG A 354 -6.08 4.77 -9.63
C ARG A 354 -5.16 3.58 -9.84
N GLY A 355 -4.39 3.21 -8.83
CA GLY A 355 -3.55 2.02 -8.84
C GLY A 355 -3.94 1.02 -7.77
N TYR A 356 -3.27 -0.13 -7.78
CA TYR A 356 -3.41 -1.15 -6.74
C TYR A 356 -2.03 -1.54 -6.22
N ALA A 357 -1.85 -1.51 -4.89
CA ALA A 357 -0.56 -1.72 -4.28
C ALA A 357 0.00 -3.13 -4.50
N LEU A 358 -0.87 -4.14 -4.61
CA LEU A 358 -0.47 -5.53 -4.82
C LEU A 358 -0.27 -5.89 -6.31
N ASP A 359 -0.26 -4.89 -7.20
CA ASP A 359 0.21 -5.00 -8.60
C ASP A 359 1.32 -3.96 -8.85
N PRO A 360 2.53 -4.17 -8.28
CA PRO A 360 3.59 -3.17 -8.29
C PRO A 360 4.10 -2.85 -9.70
N LYS A 361 3.98 -3.79 -10.65
CA LYS A 361 4.39 -3.62 -12.04
C LYS A 361 3.46 -2.67 -12.79
N ASN A 362 2.15 -2.78 -12.58
CA ASN A 362 1.21 -1.84 -13.19
C ASN A 362 1.24 -0.50 -12.45
N LEU A 363 1.28 -0.52 -11.11
CA LEU A 363 1.37 0.68 -10.29
C LEU A 363 2.62 1.50 -10.64
N SER A 364 3.78 0.88 -10.86
CA SER A 364 4.99 1.61 -11.28
C SER A 364 4.81 2.31 -12.63
N LYS A 365 4.07 1.72 -13.59
CA LYS A 365 3.76 2.40 -14.87
C LYS A 365 2.90 3.65 -14.66
N ILE A 366 1.88 3.55 -13.81
CA ILE A 366 0.99 4.66 -13.48
C ILE A 366 1.77 5.78 -12.78
N ILE A 367 2.59 5.43 -11.79
CA ILE A 367 3.44 6.39 -11.06
C ILE A 367 4.45 7.06 -12.00
N THR A 368 5.10 6.29 -12.89
CA THR A 368 6.00 6.83 -13.92
C THR A 368 5.27 7.87 -14.79
N ALA A 369 4.09 7.53 -15.31
CA ALA A 369 3.29 8.45 -16.11
C ALA A 369 2.84 9.71 -15.33
N ALA A 370 2.56 9.56 -14.03
CA ALA A 370 2.21 10.67 -13.14
C ALA A 370 3.39 11.61 -12.89
N ILE A 371 4.61 11.09 -12.76
CA ILE A 371 5.84 11.89 -12.58
C ILE A 371 6.24 12.61 -13.88
N GLU A 372 6.03 11.98 -15.03
CA GLU A 372 6.30 12.61 -16.34
C GLU A 372 5.28 13.70 -16.70
N HIS A 373 4.08 13.65 -16.12
CA HIS A 373 3.01 14.60 -16.37
C HIS A 373 3.37 16.01 -15.89
N LYS A 374 3.28 17.00 -16.79
CA LYS A 374 3.51 18.42 -16.47
C LYS A 374 2.26 19.06 -15.87
N GLY A 375 2.09 18.87 -14.57
CA GLY A 375 0.98 19.41 -13.80
C GLY A 375 0.69 18.58 -12.56
N SER A 376 -0.40 18.90 -11.87
CA SER A 376 -0.73 18.22 -10.62
C SER A 376 -1.35 16.86 -10.94
N ALA A 377 -0.59 15.81 -10.63
CA ALA A 377 -0.97 14.43 -10.87
C ALA A 377 -1.42 13.75 -9.57
N LEU A 378 -2.61 13.14 -9.58
CA LEU A 378 -3.10 12.29 -8.49
C LEU A 378 -3.00 10.82 -8.89
N VAL A 379 -2.45 10.00 -8.00
CA VAL A 379 -2.58 8.54 -8.04
C VAL A 379 -3.21 8.06 -6.73
N ASP A 380 -4.50 7.71 -6.77
CA ASP A 380 -5.22 7.07 -5.67
C ASP A 380 -4.86 5.58 -5.66
N VAL A 381 -4.09 5.10 -4.68
CA VAL A 381 -3.63 3.70 -4.65
C VAL A 381 -4.47 2.91 -3.67
N LEU A 382 -5.28 1.99 -4.18
CA LEU A 382 -5.97 0.99 -3.38
C LEU A 382 -4.91 0.12 -2.68
N GLN A 383 -4.93 0.09 -1.35
CA GLN A 383 -3.93 -0.65 -0.58
C GLN A 383 -4.54 -1.34 0.63
N THR A 384 -4.07 -2.56 0.92
CA THR A 384 -4.61 -3.38 2.00
C THR A 384 -4.00 -2.98 3.35
N CYS A 385 -4.83 -2.98 4.41
CA CYS A 385 -4.37 -2.81 5.78
C CYS A 385 -4.77 -4.04 6.62
N PRO A 386 -4.01 -5.14 6.56
CA PRO A 386 -4.40 -6.41 7.18
C PRO A 386 -4.53 -6.32 8.71
N THR A 387 -3.82 -5.39 9.37
CA THR A 387 -3.90 -5.19 10.82
C THR A 387 -5.27 -4.66 11.27
N TYR A 388 -5.88 -3.76 10.51
CA TYR A 388 -7.05 -2.98 10.97
C TYR A 388 -8.29 -3.08 10.07
N ASN A 389 -8.11 -3.24 8.75
CA ASN A 389 -9.19 -3.30 7.78
C ASN A 389 -9.32 -4.70 7.18
N ASP A 390 -10.29 -5.45 7.69
CA ASP A 390 -10.69 -6.81 7.28
C ASP A 390 -11.79 -6.83 6.20
N LEU A 391 -12.21 -5.66 5.70
CA LEU A 391 -13.25 -5.56 4.66
C LEU A 391 -12.65 -5.57 3.26
N TYR A 392 -11.58 -4.80 3.06
CA TYR A 392 -10.91 -4.63 1.77
C TYR A 392 -9.57 -5.38 1.78
N THR A 393 -9.66 -6.70 1.94
CA THR A 393 -8.49 -7.59 1.93
C THR A 393 -8.03 -7.87 0.50
N LYS A 394 -6.87 -8.52 0.36
CA LYS A 394 -6.38 -8.99 -0.94
C LYS A 394 -7.42 -9.88 -1.62
N GLU A 395 -7.94 -10.86 -0.89
CA GLU A 395 -8.90 -11.85 -1.36
C GLU A 395 -10.21 -11.16 -1.80
N TRP A 396 -10.61 -10.09 -1.12
CA TRP A 396 -11.74 -9.26 -1.54
C TRP A 396 -11.46 -8.56 -2.87
N TYR A 397 -10.28 -7.98 -3.07
CA TYR A 397 -9.92 -7.40 -4.37
C TYR A 397 -9.82 -8.45 -5.49
N GLU A 398 -9.38 -9.67 -5.17
CA GLU A 398 -9.34 -10.81 -6.11
C GLU A 398 -10.73 -11.42 -6.41
N GLY A 399 -11.76 -11.02 -5.64
CA GLY A 399 -13.13 -11.46 -5.86
C GLY A 399 -13.42 -12.86 -5.32
N ASP A 400 -12.69 -13.30 -4.30
CA ASP A 400 -12.83 -14.63 -3.70
C ASP A 400 -14.20 -14.86 -3.07
N ASP A 401 -14.87 -13.82 -2.60
CA ASP A 401 -16.24 -13.88 -2.09
C ASP A 401 -17.30 -13.87 -3.21
N LEU A 402 -16.94 -13.50 -4.45
CA LEU A 402 -17.88 -13.43 -5.57
C LEU A 402 -18.23 -14.83 -6.11
N PRO A 403 -19.47 -15.04 -6.57
CA PRO A 403 -19.86 -16.28 -7.25
C PRO A 403 -19.00 -16.59 -8.49
N THR A 404 -18.53 -15.54 -9.16
CA THR A 404 -17.73 -15.63 -10.39
C THR A 404 -16.25 -15.91 -10.13
N LYS A 405 -15.74 -15.71 -8.90
CA LYS A 405 -14.31 -15.81 -8.55
C LYS A 405 -13.40 -15.00 -9.48
N ARG A 406 -13.87 -13.81 -9.88
CA ARG A 406 -13.13 -12.89 -10.74
C ARG A 406 -12.72 -11.68 -9.95
N SER A 407 -11.51 -11.19 -10.24
CA SER A 407 -10.98 -9.95 -9.71
C SER A 407 -12.01 -8.83 -9.78
N ARG A 408 -12.14 -8.09 -8.67
CA ARG A 408 -12.85 -6.82 -8.67
C ARG A 408 -12.08 -5.76 -9.42
N LEU A 409 -10.82 -5.96 -9.78
CA LEU A 409 -10.01 -4.96 -10.46
C LEU A 409 -9.97 -5.24 -11.97
N TYR A 410 -10.12 -4.19 -12.78
CA TYR A 410 -9.89 -4.26 -14.23
C TYR A 410 -9.12 -3.05 -14.75
N SER A 411 -8.32 -3.26 -15.79
CA SER A 411 -7.53 -2.21 -16.43
C SER A 411 -8.39 -1.33 -17.34
N LEU A 412 -8.35 -0.01 -17.14
CA LEU A 412 -8.97 0.96 -18.02
C LEU A 412 -8.36 0.90 -19.42
N GLU A 413 -7.03 0.84 -19.52
CA GLU A 413 -6.30 0.81 -20.78
C GLU A 413 -6.68 -0.44 -21.61
N GLU A 414 -6.83 -1.60 -20.96
CA GLU A 414 -7.25 -2.84 -21.64
C GLU A 414 -8.73 -2.84 -22.04
N SER A 415 -9.56 -2.04 -21.37
CA SER A 415 -10.98 -1.88 -21.71
C SER A 415 -11.24 -0.99 -22.93
N GLY A 416 -10.20 -0.37 -23.50
CA GLY A 416 -10.32 0.62 -24.56
C GLY A 416 -10.78 1.99 -24.07
N TYR A 417 -10.68 2.25 -22.76
CA TYR A 417 -10.96 3.56 -22.18
C TYR A 417 -9.92 4.59 -22.62
N ASP A 418 -10.37 5.78 -23.02
CA ASP A 418 -9.50 6.90 -23.37
C ASP A 418 -9.86 8.12 -22.50
N GLY A 419 -9.06 8.36 -21.46
CA GLY A 419 -9.18 9.53 -20.57
C GLY A 419 -8.37 10.75 -21.02
N VAL A 420 -7.67 10.69 -22.16
CA VAL A 420 -6.74 11.73 -22.60
C VAL A 420 -7.46 12.78 -23.42
N VAL A 421 -7.34 14.04 -23.01
CA VAL A 421 -7.78 15.21 -23.79
C VAL A 421 -6.72 15.53 -24.84
N LYS A 422 -7.11 15.59 -26.10
CA LYS A 422 -6.22 15.88 -27.24
C LYS A 422 -6.13 17.38 -27.52
N ASP A 423 -7.25 18.09 -27.44
CA ASP A 423 -7.30 19.54 -27.60
C ASP A 423 -7.79 20.20 -26.30
N PRO A 424 -6.90 20.81 -25.50
CA PRO A 424 -7.29 21.48 -24.26
C PRO A 424 -8.16 22.73 -24.48
N THR A 425 -8.25 23.25 -25.71
CA THR A 425 -9.11 24.39 -26.06
C THR A 425 -10.54 23.95 -26.41
N ASN A 426 -10.75 22.67 -26.71
CA ASN A 426 -12.06 22.10 -26.97
C ASN A 426 -12.80 21.80 -25.66
N LEU A 427 -13.62 22.76 -25.22
CA LEU A 427 -14.39 22.62 -23.97
C LEU A 427 -15.35 21.43 -23.97
N GLU A 428 -15.90 21.04 -25.12
CA GLU A 428 -16.79 19.88 -25.23
C GLU A 428 -16.03 18.57 -24.96
N GLU A 429 -14.85 18.42 -25.54
CA GLU A 429 -13.97 17.27 -25.26
C GLU A 429 -13.55 17.24 -23.79
N VAL A 430 -13.10 18.38 -23.24
CA VAL A 430 -12.67 18.48 -21.84
C VAL A 430 -13.81 18.07 -20.89
N VAL A 431 -15.02 18.58 -21.11
CA VAL A 431 -16.18 18.24 -20.28
C VAL A 431 -16.56 16.77 -20.45
N ALA A 432 -16.56 16.24 -21.67
CA ALA A 432 -16.88 14.84 -21.93
C ALA A 432 -15.89 13.89 -21.23
N LYS A 433 -14.58 14.14 -21.33
CA LYS A 433 -13.55 13.33 -20.66
C LYS A 433 -13.65 13.41 -19.14
N LYS A 434 -13.92 14.59 -18.58
CA LYS A 434 -14.17 14.75 -17.13
C LYS A 434 -15.41 13.98 -16.68
N ALA A 435 -16.52 14.07 -17.43
CA ALA A 435 -17.74 13.35 -17.12
C ALA A 435 -17.54 11.82 -17.17
N GLN A 436 -16.78 11.33 -18.16
CA GLN A 436 -16.41 9.92 -18.27
C GLN A 436 -15.54 9.47 -17.09
N ALA A 437 -14.54 10.25 -16.69
CA ALA A 437 -13.70 9.97 -15.53
C ALA A 437 -14.52 9.87 -14.24
N VAL A 438 -15.44 10.82 -14.02
CA VAL A 438 -16.35 10.80 -12.86
C VAL A 438 -17.27 9.58 -12.92
N ALA A 439 -17.91 9.30 -14.06
CA ALA A 439 -18.78 8.14 -14.21
C ALA A 439 -18.04 6.83 -13.91
N LYS A 440 -16.84 6.63 -14.49
CA LYS A 440 -15.99 5.47 -14.22
C LYS A 440 -15.59 5.34 -12.75
N SER A 441 -15.37 6.45 -12.06
CA SER A 441 -14.93 6.42 -10.68
C SER A 441 -15.96 5.88 -9.67
N TYR A 442 -17.24 5.85 -10.05
CA TYR A 442 -18.32 5.28 -9.23
C TYR A 442 -18.55 3.78 -9.46
N GLU A 443 -17.82 3.15 -10.39
CA GLU A 443 -17.86 1.71 -10.55
C GLU A 443 -17.17 1.02 -9.35
N VAL A 444 -17.90 0.12 -8.68
CA VAL A 444 -17.45 -0.57 -7.45
C VAL A 444 -17.30 -2.08 -7.62
N GLU A 445 -17.91 -2.67 -8.65
CA GLU A 445 -17.80 -4.10 -8.95
C GLU A 445 -18.13 -4.36 -10.43
N PRO A 446 -17.12 -4.39 -11.33
CA PRO A 446 -15.70 -4.25 -11.05
C PRO A 446 -15.27 -2.78 -10.86
N ILE A 447 -14.14 -2.59 -10.19
CA ILE A 447 -13.42 -1.35 -9.89
C ILE A 447 -12.37 -1.11 -10.98
N PRO A 448 -12.37 0.07 -11.65
CA PRO A 448 -11.35 0.40 -12.62
C PRO A 448 -10.02 0.78 -11.95
N ILE A 449 -8.92 0.36 -12.54
CA ILE A 449 -7.56 0.82 -12.25
C ILE A 449 -6.90 1.27 -13.56
N GLY A 450 -6.02 2.27 -13.49
CA GLY A 450 -5.43 2.93 -14.66
C GLY A 450 -5.62 4.44 -14.66
N ILE A 451 -5.37 5.07 -15.80
CA ILE A 451 -5.48 6.53 -15.97
C ILE A 451 -6.92 6.91 -16.33
N TYR A 452 -7.57 7.69 -15.46
CA TYR A 452 -8.93 8.19 -15.65
C TYR A 452 -8.96 9.47 -16.48
N TYR A 453 -8.00 10.36 -16.27
CA TYR A 453 -8.03 11.65 -16.93
C TYR A 453 -6.62 12.18 -17.10
N LYS A 454 -6.34 12.72 -18.29
CA LYS A 454 -5.11 13.46 -18.56
C LYS A 454 -5.41 14.64 -19.49
N ILE A 455 -4.90 15.82 -19.14
CA ILE A 455 -4.90 17.02 -19.99
C ILE A 455 -3.60 17.79 -19.75
N ASP A 456 -2.98 18.28 -20.81
CA ASP A 456 -1.80 19.13 -20.69
C ASP A 456 -2.25 20.61 -20.65
N LEU A 457 -1.95 21.30 -19.56
CA LEU A 457 -2.29 22.71 -19.32
C LEU A 457 -1.06 23.44 -18.75
N PRO A 458 -0.95 24.77 -18.94
CA PRO A 458 0.11 25.54 -18.32
C PRO A 458 0.10 25.36 -16.80
N THR A 459 1.27 25.01 -16.26
CA THR A 459 1.55 24.81 -14.85
C THR A 459 1.53 26.14 -14.09
N TYR A 460 1.46 26.07 -12.76
CA TYR A 460 1.56 27.28 -11.94
C TYR A 460 2.91 27.99 -12.14
N GLU A 461 3.98 27.21 -12.29
CA GLU A 461 5.35 27.66 -12.50
C GLU A 461 5.47 28.47 -13.80
N GLU A 462 4.86 28.00 -14.88
CA GLU A 462 4.84 28.71 -16.17
C GLU A 462 4.06 30.02 -16.06
N ARG A 463 2.90 30.01 -15.39
CA ARG A 463 2.12 31.25 -15.14
C ARG A 463 2.86 32.23 -14.24
N LEU A 464 3.66 31.73 -13.29
CA LEU A 464 4.50 32.57 -12.45
C LEU A 464 5.65 33.18 -13.25
N ALA A 465 6.26 32.41 -14.15
CA ALA A 465 7.30 32.86 -15.07
C ALA A 465 6.84 33.99 -16.01
N GLU A 466 5.57 33.99 -16.43
CA GLU A 466 4.98 35.10 -17.20
C GLU A 466 4.97 36.43 -16.42
N ARG A 467 4.74 36.36 -15.09
CA ARG A 467 4.72 37.54 -14.20
C ARG A 467 6.10 37.92 -13.68
N MET A 468 7.00 36.95 -13.59
CA MET A 468 8.35 37.08 -13.04
C MET A 468 9.37 36.43 -13.99
N PRO A 469 9.79 37.12 -15.07
CA PRO A 469 10.67 36.51 -16.09
C PRO A 469 11.99 35.96 -15.56
N GLU A 470 12.52 36.50 -14.46
CA GLU A 470 13.73 35.99 -13.81
C GLU A 470 13.51 34.61 -13.18
N TYR A 471 12.29 34.29 -12.72
CA TYR A 471 11.92 32.96 -12.23
C TYR A 471 12.01 31.89 -13.33
N ALA A 472 11.75 32.28 -14.59
CA ALA A 472 11.88 31.38 -15.73
C ALA A 472 13.34 31.02 -16.03
N LYS A 473 14.28 31.93 -15.73
CA LYS A 473 15.71 31.77 -16.03
C LYS A 473 16.46 31.05 -14.91
N THR A 474 16.13 31.40 -13.66
CA THR A 474 16.89 30.96 -12.49
C THR A 474 15.92 30.57 -11.37
N PRO A 475 15.98 29.33 -10.85
CA PRO A 475 15.15 28.90 -9.72
C PRO A 475 15.35 29.83 -8.51
N LEU A 476 14.32 30.00 -7.66
CA LEU A 476 14.42 30.91 -6.51
C LEU A 476 15.56 30.55 -5.56
N VAL A 477 15.90 29.26 -5.43
CA VAL A 477 17.01 28.78 -4.61
C VAL A 477 18.39 29.26 -5.11
N GLU A 478 18.51 29.65 -6.38
CA GLU A 478 19.74 30.14 -7.00
C GLU A 478 19.78 31.68 -7.11
N GLN A 479 18.67 32.38 -6.82
CA GLN A 479 18.61 33.84 -6.92
C GLN A 479 19.24 34.52 -5.70
N ASP A 480 20.01 35.59 -5.94
CA ASP A 480 20.48 36.45 -4.85
C ASP A 480 19.30 37.25 -4.28
N THR A 481 18.85 36.82 -3.10
CA THR A 481 17.75 37.46 -2.36
C THR A 481 18.25 38.46 -1.31
N PHE A 482 19.55 38.51 -1.03
CA PHE A 482 20.13 39.33 0.03
C PHE A 482 20.67 40.67 -0.48
N HIS A 483 21.06 40.78 -1.76
CA HIS A 483 21.63 42.01 -2.33
C HIS A 483 20.72 42.68 -3.38
N ARG A 484 19.43 42.84 -3.07
CA ARG A 484 18.48 43.51 -3.97
C ARG A 484 18.53 45.02 -3.82
N ASP A 485 18.75 45.75 -4.91
CA ASP A 485 18.64 47.21 -4.92
C ASP A 485 17.17 47.64 -4.89
N ILE A 486 16.73 48.11 -3.72
CA ILE A 486 15.38 48.65 -3.51
C ILE A 486 15.34 50.19 -3.63
N SER A 487 16.47 50.85 -3.90
CA SER A 487 16.55 52.31 -3.99
C SER A 487 15.54 52.90 -5.00
N PRO A 488 15.29 52.29 -6.18
CA PRO A 488 14.28 52.79 -7.12
C PRO A 488 12.86 52.82 -6.53
N LEU A 489 12.48 51.81 -5.74
CA LEU A 489 11.16 51.74 -5.09
C LEU A 489 11.03 52.79 -3.98
N ILE A 490 12.12 53.02 -3.22
CA ILE A 490 12.15 54.05 -2.19
C ILE A 490 12.01 55.45 -2.81
N GLU A 491 12.63 55.68 -3.97
CA GLU A 491 12.54 56.96 -4.67
C GLU A 491 11.14 57.19 -5.28
N GLU A 492 10.48 56.15 -5.80
CA GLU A 492 9.09 56.23 -6.29
C GLU A 492 8.07 56.56 -5.18
N MET A 493 8.40 56.26 -3.92
CA MET A 493 7.56 56.57 -2.76
C MET A 493 7.71 58.02 -2.24
N ARG A 494 8.71 58.77 -2.72
CA ARG A 494 8.95 60.17 -2.34
C ARG A 494 8.23 61.12 -3.27
#